data_AF-C6T1S4-F1
#
_entry.id   AF-C6T1S4-F1
#
_cell.length_a   1.000
_cell.length_b   1.000
_cell.length_c   1.000
_cell.angle_alpha   90.00
_cell.angle_beta   90.00
_cell.angle_gamma   90.00
#
_symmetry.space_group_name_H-M   'P 1'
#
loop_
_entity.id
_entity.type
_entity.pdbx_description
1 polymer ?
#
loop_
_entity_poly.entity_id
_entity_poly.type
_entity_poly.pdbx_seq_one_letter_code
_entity_poly.pdbx_strand_id
1 'polypeptide(L)'
;MSTSSINGWCLSSISPAKTSLRKATLRPSVFATLNTPSSPSSSSSFPSLIQDRPVFAAPAPIITPTVREDMAKEYEKAIEELQKLLREKSELKATAAEKVEQITASLGTLSSDGIPSSEASDRIKAGFIHFKKEKYDKNPALYGELAKGQSPKFMVFACSDSRVCPSHVLDFQPGEALVVRNVANIVPPYDQSKYAGTGAAVEYAVLHLKVSEIVVIGHSACGG
;
A
#
# COMPACT_ATOMS: atom_id res chain seq x y z
N MET A 1 -47.50 -14.59 -33.89
CA MET A 1 -47.93 -15.71 -33.02
C MET A 1 -47.64 -15.28 -31.58
N SER A 2 -48.50 -14.41 -31.03
CA SER A 2 -49.51 -14.68 -29.97
C SER A 2 -48.92 -14.28 -28.61
N THR A 3 -49.13 -13.08 -28.01
CA THR A 3 -50.34 -12.51 -27.33
C THR A 3 -50.96 -13.53 -26.36
N SER A 4 -51.24 -13.32 -25.07
CA SER A 4 -51.67 -12.18 -24.20
C SER A 4 -51.42 -12.61 -22.71
N SER A 5 -51.20 -11.80 -21.67
CA SER A 5 -51.91 -10.67 -21.01
C SER A 5 -52.97 -11.04 -19.95
N ILE A 6 -52.88 -10.35 -18.79
CA ILE A 6 -53.89 -9.88 -17.79
C ILE A 6 -54.30 -10.74 -16.56
N ASN A 7 -53.93 -10.16 -15.40
CA ASN A 7 -54.55 -10.01 -14.05
C ASN A 7 -55.69 -10.92 -13.54
N GLY A 8 -55.62 -11.19 -12.23
CA GLY A 8 -56.78 -11.48 -11.37
C GLY A 8 -56.48 -11.26 -9.89
N TRP A 9 -57.02 -10.19 -9.30
CA TRP A 9 -57.08 -9.93 -7.86
C TRP A 9 -57.99 -10.94 -7.14
N CYS A 10 -57.63 -11.32 -5.91
CA CYS A 10 -58.60 -11.65 -4.87
C CYS A 10 -58.11 -11.14 -3.50
N LEU A 11 -59.03 -10.48 -2.81
CA LEU A 11 -58.89 -9.81 -1.53
C LEU A 11 -59.00 -10.78 -0.34
N SER A 12 -58.55 -10.25 0.80
CA SER A 12 -58.91 -10.59 2.20
C SER A 12 -58.17 -11.74 2.91
N SER A 13 -57.26 -11.38 3.82
CA SER A 13 -57.55 -11.39 5.26
C SER A 13 -56.42 -10.71 6.05
N ILE A 14 -56.81 -9.90 7.03
CA ILE A 14 -55.95 -9.11 7.92
C ILE A 14 -55.66 -9.92 9.21
N SER A 15 -54.42 -9.76 9.70
CA SER A 15 -53.90 -9.95 11.07
C SER A 15 -53.41 -11.33 11.55
N PRO A 16 -52.50 -11.40 12.55
CA PRO A 16 -51.58 -10.39 13.07
C PRO A 16 -50.10 -10.82 13.06
N ALA A 17 -49.23 -9.82 13.24
CA ALA A 17 -47.79 -9.95 13.40
C ALA A 17 -47.41 -10.96 14.51
N LYS A 18 -46.48 -11.87 14.18
CA LYS A 18 -45.63 -12.55 15.15
C LYS A 18 -44.18 -12.17 14.86
N THR A 19 -43.65 -11.30 15.69
CA THR A 19 -42.21 -11.03 15.81
C THR A 19 -41.49 -12.31 16.19
N SER A 20 -40.93 -13.00 15.20
CA SER A 20 -39.98 -14.10 15.43
C SER A 20 -38.58 -13.50 15.50
N LEU A 21 -38.11 -13.27 16.73
CA LEU A 21 -36.71 -13.02 17.05
C LEU A 21 -35.88 -14.21 16.52
N ARG A 22 -35.27 -14.04 15.35
CA ARG A 22 -34.25 -14.97 14.87
C ARG A 22 -33.01 -14.79 15.73
N LYS A 23 -32.86 -15.71 16.69
CA LYS A 23 -31.65 -15.88 17.50
C LYS A 23 -30.48 -16.17 16.56
N ALA A 24 -29.54 -15.24 16.45
CA ALA A 24 -28.30 -15.44 15.73
C ALA A 24 -27.53 -16.58 16.43
N THR A 25 -27.40 -17.72 15.76
CA THR A 25 -26.53 -18.81 16.19
C THR A 25 -25.09 -18.38 15.95
N LEU A 26 -24.44 -17.92 17.03
CA LEU A 26 -22.99 -17.73 17.09
C LEU A 26 -22.31 -19.08 16.85
N ARG A 27 -21.44 -19.15 15.84
CA ARG A 27 -20.52 -20.28 15.65
C ARG A 27 -19.49 -20.27 16.80
N PRO A 28 -19.06 -21.44 17.30
CA PRO A 28 -18.06 -21.50 18.34
C PRO A 28 -16.70 -21.03 17.79
N SER A 29 -16.12 -20.01 18.41
CA SER A 29 -14.70 -19.68 18.26
C SER A 29 -13.89 -20.77 18.95
N VAL A 30 -13.03 -21.45 18.21
CA VAL A 30 -12.08 -22.40 18.80
C VAL A 30 -10.95 -21.58 19.42
N PHE A 31 -10.93 -21.50 20.74
CA PHE A 31 -9.76 -21.06 21.50
C PHE A 31 -8.87 -22.28 21.74
N ALA A 32 -7.61 -22.21 21.30
CA ALA A 32 -6.60 -23.20 21.63
C ALA A 32 -5.91 -22.79 22.94
N THR A 33 -6.34 -23.37 24.06
CA THR A 33 -5.61 -23.33 25.34
C THR A 33 -4.58 -24.44 25.38
N LEU A 34 -3.30 -24.09 25.54
CA LEU A 34 -2.21 -25.04 25.77
C LEU A 34 -2.27 -25.53 27.22
N ASN A 35 -2.59 -26.81 27.43
CA ASN A 35 -2.38 -27.49 28.70
C ASN A 35 -0.89 -27.81 28.86
N THR A 36 -0.29 -27.36 29.96
CA THR A 36 1.06 -27.74 30.38
C THR A 36 1.03 -29.01 31.25
N PRO A 37 1.75 -30.08 30.90
CA PRO A 37 2.13 -31.11 31.85
C PRO A 37 3.46 -30.76 32.52
N SER A 38 3.54 -31.07 33.81
CA SER A 38 4.69 -30.90 34.69
C SER A 38 5.93 -31.71 34.27
N SER A 39 7.09 -31.04 34.39
CA SER A 39 8.54 -31.34 34.21
C SER A 39 9.05 -32.79 34.39
N PRO A 40 10.27 -33.14 33.86
CA PRO A 40 11.53 -32.76 34.53
C PRO A 40 12.68 -32.27 33.61
N SER A 41 13.43 -31.33 34.18
CA SER A 41 14.78 -30.81 33.89
C SER A 41 15.61 -31.40 32.73
N SER A 42 15.81 -30.59 31.69
CA SER A 42 17.10 -30.47 31.00
C SER A 42 17.36 -29.00 30.67
N SER A 43 18.46 -28.46 31.19
CA SER A 43 18.85 -27.06 31.02
C SER A 43 19.46 -26.84 29.63
N SER A 44 18.63 -26.81 28.60
CA SER A 44 18.95 -26.03 27.41
C SER A 44 18.38 -24.64 27.64
N SER A 45 19.22 -23.71 28.06
CA SER A 45 18.88 -22.29 28.06
C SER A 45 18.53 -21.89 26.63
N PHE A 46 17.24 -21.89 26.30
CA PHE A 46 16.75 -21.22 25.10
C PHE A 46 17.31 -19.80 25.16
N PRO A 47 18.03 -19.33 24.12
CA PRO A 47 18.44 -17.94 24.09
C PRO A 47 17.18 -17.09 24.26
N SER A 48 17.24 -16.08 25.13
CA SER A 48 16.15 -15.13 25.30
C SER A 48 16.01 -14.31 24.02
N LEU A 49 15.30 -14.86 23.03
CA LEU A 49 15.07 -14.29 21.70
C LEU A 49 14.14 -13.06 21.76
N ILE A 50 13.47 -12.86 22.89
CA ILE A 50 12.66 -11.68 23.17
C ILE A 50 13.57 -10.67 23.88
N GLN A 51 14.21 -9.80 23.11
CA GLN A 51 14.78 -8.58 23.67
C GLN A 51 13.68 -7.52 23.73
N ASP A 52 13.43 -6.93 24.89
CA ASP A 52 12.51 -5.79 25.08
C ASP A 52 13.13 -4.46 24.62
N ARG A 53 13.87 -4.51 23.51
CA ARG A 53 14.53 -3.35 22.93
C ARG A 53 13.84 -3.03 21.59
N PRO A 54 13.48 -1.76 21.33
CA PRO A 54 12.90 -1.39 20.05
C PRO A 54 13.90 -1.70 18.92
N VAL A 55 13.48 -2.52 17.97
CA VAL A 55 14.25 -2.77 16.74
C VAL A 55 13.91 -1.66 15.77
N PHE A 56 14.75 -0.63 15.73
CA PHE A 56 14.66 0.37 14.68
C PHE A 56 14.99 -0.32 13.35
N ALA A 57 14.01 -0.38 12.45
CA ALA A 57 14.33 -0.60 11.05
C ALA A 57 15.33 0.50 10.66
N ALA A 58 16.45 0.12 10.05
CA ALA A 58 17.43 1.10 9.56
C ALA A 58 16.67 2.16 8.76
N PRO A 59 16.86 3.47 9.04
CA PRO A 59 16.13 4.51 8.36
C PRO A 59 16.32 4.30 6.86
N ALA A 60 15.20 4.11 6.15
CA ALA A 60 15.25 4.03 4.69
C ALA A 60 15.92 5.32 4.20
N PRO A 61 16.90 5.23 3.28
CA PRO A 61 17.44 6.44 2.68
C PRO A 61 16.26 7.24 2.15
N ILE A 62 16.14 8.49 2.58
CA ILE A 62 15.13 9.40 2.09
C ILE A 62 15.44 9.56 0.60
N ILE A 63 14.74 8.81 -0.25
CA ILE A 63 14.71 9.07 -1.67
C ILE A 63 13.81 10.28 -1.82
N THR A 64 14.35 11.46 -1.51
CA THR A 64 13.85 12.70 -2.09
C THR A 64 14.13 12.58 -3.58
N PRO A 65 13.10 12.50 -4.45
CA PRO A 65 13.31 12.85 -5.84
C PRO A 65 13.63 14.35 -5.81
N THR A 66 14.91 14.67 -5.62
CA THR A 66 15.39 16.01 -5.88
C THR A 66 15.27 16.17 -7.39
N VAL A 67 14.13 16.67 -7.85
CA VAL A 67 14.25 17.76 -8.83
C VAL A 67 15.10 18.76 -8.06
N ARG A 68 16.41 18.78 -8.36
CA ARG A 68 17.36 19.63 -7.65
C ARG A 68 16.78 21.04 -7.80
N GLU A 69 16.14 21.54 -6.76
CA GLU A 69 15.51 22.86 -6.76
C GLU A 69 16.56 23.93 -7.09
N ASP A 70 17.82 23.63 -6.75
CA ASP A 70 19.01 24.37 -7.15
C ASP A 70 19.17 24.43 -8.68
N MET A 71 18.97 23.31 -9.39
CA MET A 71 19.06 23.29 -10.85
C MET A 71 17.90 24.04 -11.50
N ALA A 72 16.67 23.91 -10.98
CA ALA A 72 15.53 24.68 -11.49
C ALA A 72 15.77 26.19 -11.37
N LYS A 73 16.24 26.65 -10.20
CA LYS A 73 16.62 28.05 -9.97
C LYS A 73 17.78 28.51 -10.86
N GLU A 74 18.74 27.63 -11.12
CA GLU A 74 19.90 27.90 -11.99
C GLU A 74 19.47 28.04 -13.45
N TYR A 75 18.52 27.23 -13.93
CA TYR A 75 17.91 27.37 -15.25
C TYR A 75 17.09 28.65 -15.40
N GLU A 76 16.27 29.00 -14.39
CA GLU A 76 15.49 30.23 -14.41
C GLU A 76 16.39 31.47 -14.50
N LYS A 77 17.46 31.50 -13.69
CA LYS A 77 18.47 32.57 -13.73
C LYS A 77 19.20 32.64 -15.08
N ALA A 78 19.56 31.49 -15.64
CA ALA A 78 20.19 31.41 -16.96
C ALA A 78 19.27 31.93 -18.07
N ILE A 79 17.97 31.65 -18.00
CA ILE A 79 16.95 32.14 -18.96
C ILE A 79 16.83 33.67 -18.87
N GLU A 80 16.80 34.23 -17.66
CA GLU A 80 16.71 35.69 -17.46
C GLU A 80 17.96 36.44 -17.99
N GLU A 81 19.16 35.92 -17.75
CA GLU A 81 20.40 36.50 -18.27
C GLU A 81 20.46 36.42 -19.81
N LEU A 82 20.05 35.30 -20.40
CA LEU A 82 19.97 35.14 -21.85
C LEU A 82 18.98 36.15 -22.45
N GLN A 83 17.80 36.31 -21.85
CA GLN A 83 16.81 37.29 -22.28
C GLN A 83 17.33 38.73 -22.17
N LYS A 84 18.15 39.04 -21.16
CA LYS A 84 18.78 40.35 -21.02
C LYS A 84 19.79 40.62 -22.14
N LEU A 85 20.68 39.66 -22.42
CA LEU A 85 21.67 39.78 -23.50
C LEU A 85 21.02 39.91 -24.89
N LEU A 86 19.90 39.23 -25.12
CA LEU A 86 19.12 39.35 -26.36
C LEU A 86 18.37 40.68 -26.51
N ARG A 87 18.09 41.39 -25.42
CA ARG A 87 17.56 42.76 -25.47
C ARG A 87 18.64 43.79 -25.80
N GLU A 88 19.86 43.59 -25.30
CA GLU A 88 20.99 44.50 -25.49
C GLU A 88 21.64 44.37 -26.87
N LYS A 89 21.62 43.18 -27.49
CA LYS A 89 22.16 42.95 -28.84
C LYS A 89 21.03 42.73 -29.85
N SER A 90 20.41 43.82 -30.30
CA SER A 90 19.28 43.81 -31.25
C SER A 90 19.56 43.09 -32.56
N GLU A 91 20.82 43.06 -33.03
CA GLU A 91 21.21 42.38 -34.26
C GLU A 91 21.18 40.85 -34.15
N LEU A 92 21.30 40.30 -32.93
CA LEU A 92 21.27 38.86 -32.67
C LEU A 92 19.85 38.34 -32.41
N LYS A 93 18.83 39.22 -32.32
CA LYS A 93 17.44 38.80 -32.06
C LYS A 93 16.89 37.87 -33.13
N ALA A 94 17.17 38.14 -34.40
CA ALA A 94 16.67 37.32 -35.50
C ALA A 94 17.31 35.92 -35.48
N THR A 95 18.64 35.86 -35.37
CA THR A 95 19.38 34.57 -35.29
C THR A 95 19.07 33.80 -34.01
N ALA A 96 18.83 34.49 -32.89
CA ALA A 96 18.43 33.84 -31.65
C ALA A 96 16.99 33.32 -31.71
N ALA A 97 16.06 34.06 -32.32
CA ALA A 97 14.69 33.58 -32.54
C ALA A 97 14.69 32.33 -33.43
N GLU A 98 15.46 32.35 -34.51
CA GLU A 98 15.62 31.19 -35.41
C GLU A 98 16.26 30.00 -34.69
N LYS A 99 17.30 30.20 -33.88
CA LYS A 99 17.88 29.13 -33.04
C LYS A 99 16.94 28.63 -31.96
N VAL A 100 16.14 29.51 -31.33
CA VAL A 100 15.12 29.12 -30.35
C VAL A 100 14.04 28.29 -31.03
N GLU A 101 13.60 28.69 -32.22
CA GLU A 101 12.64 27.92 -33.03
C GLU A 101 13.23 26.57 -33.46
N GLN A 102 14.50 26.52 -33.87
CA GLN A 102 15.22 25.31 -34.24
C GLN A 102 15.43 24.36 -33.04
N ILE A 103 15.76 24.89 -31.87
CA ILE A 103 15.86 24.14 -30.61
C ILE A 103 14.48 23.67 -30.16
N THR A 104 13.45 24.52 -30.26
CA THR A 104 12.06 24.16 -29.92
C THR A 104 11.53 23.09 -30.86
N ALA A 105 11.86 23.14 -32.15
CA ALA A 105 11.56 22.08 -33.10
C ALA A 105 12.32 20.79 -32.76
N SER A 106 13.61 20.89 -32.40
CA SER A 106 14.43 19.74 -32.00
C SER A 106 13.96 19.09 -30.69
N LEU A 107 13.50 19.89 -29.72
CA LEU A 107 12.91 19.42 -28.46
C LEU A 107 11.48 18.91 -28.66
N GLY A 108 10.73 19.51 -29.58
CA GLY A 108 9.43 19.03 -30.05
C GLY A 108 9.53 17.65 -30.68
N THR A 109 10.56 17.40 -31.51
CA THR A 109 10.82 16.08 -32.10
C THR A 109 11.24 15.03 -31.08
N LEU A 110 11.95 15.41 -30.01
CA LEU A 110 12.25 14.50 -28.88
C LEU A 110 11.00 14.17 -28.04
N SER A 111 9.94 14.98 -28.17
CA SER A 111 8.68 14.80 -27.45
C SER A 111 7.61 14.09 -28.28
N SER A 112 7.81 13.88 -29.58
CA SER A 112 6.76 13.38 -30.48
C SER A 112 7.07 12.10 -31.28
N ASP A 113 8.29 11.55 -31.26
CA ASP A 113 8.55 10.20 -31.78
C ASP A 113 8.48 9.13 -30.67
N GLY A 114 7.24 8.86 -30.22
CA GLY A 114 6.73 7.49 -30.10
C GLY A 114 7.54 6.42 -29.35
N ILE A 115 8.14 6.70 -28.20
CA ILE A 115 8.24 5.64 -27.19
C ILE A 115 6.89 5.62 -26.50
N PRO A 116 6.04 4.59 -26.68
CA PRO A 116 4.81 4.49 -25.91
C PRO A 116 5.22 4.43 -24.44
N SER A 117 4.99 5.52 -23.69
CA SER A 117 4.98 5.42 -22.25
C SER A 117 3.93 4.37 -21.92
N SER A 118 4.36 3.33 -21.22
CA SER A 118 3.44 2.27 -20.85
C SER A 118 2.34 2.91 -20.01
N GLU A 119 1.09 2.84 -20.48
CA GLU A 119 -0.10 3.27 -19.72
C GLU A 119 -0.05 2.78 -18.25
N ALA A 120 0.52 1.59 -18.03
CA ALA A 120 0.77 1.04 -16.70
C ALA A 120 1.78 1.86 -15.88
N SER A 121 2.92 2.24 -16.49
CA SER A 121 3.91 3.11 -15.84
C SER A 121 3.33 4.49 -15.51
N ASP A 122 2.55 5.07 -16.42
CA ASP A 122 1.92 6.36 -16.18
C ASP A 122 0.87 6.29 -15.06
N ARG A 123 0.10 5.20 -15.01
CA ARG A 123 -0.83 4.94 -13.91
C ARG A 123 -0.12 4.81 -12.56
N ILE A 124 1.04 4.15 -12.49
CA ILE A 124 1.84 4.04 -11.26
C ILE A 124 2.36 5.42 -10.84
N LYS A 125 2.90 6.20 -11.79
CA LYS A 125 3.42 7.55 -11.54
C LYS A 125 2.31 8.48 -11.02
N ALA A 126 1.17 8.52 -11.70
CA ALA A 126 0.03 9.33 -11.28
C ALA A 126 -0.50 8.91 -9.89
N GLY A 127 -0.54 7.60 -9.62
CA GLY A 127 -0.94 7.07 -8.31
C GLY A 127 -0.01 7.49 -7.17
N PHE A 128 1.31 7.44 -7.40
CA PHE A 128 2.29 7.91 -6.41
C PHE A 128 2.21 9.42 -6.17
N ILE A 129 2.08 10.22 -7.23
CA ILE A 129 1.89 11.69 -7.12
C ILE A 129 0.65 12.00 -6.27
N HIS A 130 -0.45 11.28 -6.51
CA HIS A 130 -1.66 11.42 -5.70
C HIS A 130 -1.42 11.05 -4.23
N PHE A 131 -0.79 9.92 -3.93
CA PHE A 131 -0.42 9.54 -2.56
C PHE A 131 0.46 10.61 -1.89
N LYS A 132 1.48 11.09 -2.60
CA LYS A 132 2.42 12.09 -2.09
C LYS A 132 1.68 13.37 -1.68
N LYS A 133 0.87 13.92 -2.57
CA LYS A 133 0.11 15.15 -2.32
C LYS A 133 -1.02 14.98 -1.31
N GLU A 134 -1.82 13.93 -1.43
CA GLU A 134 -3.10 13.82 -0.72
C GLU A 134 -3.00 13.07 0.60
N LYS A 135 -1.92 12.32 0.83
CA LYS A 135 -1.71 11.55 2.06
C LYS A 135 -0.41 11.93 2.76
N TYR A 136 0.72 11.87 2.07
CA TYR A 136 2.03 12.09 2.69
C TYR A 136 2.19 13.55 3.15
N ASP A 137 2.05 14.51 2.24
CA ASP A 137 2.29 15.94 2.52
C ASP A 137 1.25 16.54 3.47
N LYS A 138 0.03 15.97 3.51
CA LYS A 138 -1.03 16.38 4.43
C LYS A 138 -0.87 15.85 5.86
N ASN A 139 0.01 14.87 6.08
CA ASN A 139 0.23 14.27 7.41
C ASN A 139 1.71 14.23 7.78
N PRO A 140 2.42 15.38 7.80
CA PRO A 140 3.87 15.41 8.00
C PRO A 140 4.29 14.87 9.38
N ALA A 141 3.46 15.06 10.41
CA ALA A 141 3.72 14.51 11.74
C ALA A 141 3.70 12.97 11.73
N LEU A 142 2.70 12.36 11.09
CA LEU A 142 2.57 10.92 10.99
C LEU A 142 3.76 10.31 10.23
N TYR A 143 4.02 10.77 9.00
CA TYR A 143 5.09 10.21 8.19
C TYR A 143 6.48 10.58 8.70
N GLY A 144 6.62 11.69 9.44
CA GLY A 144 7.84 12.06 10.14
C GLY A 144 8.18 11.07 11.27
N GLU A 145 7.19 10.62 12.04
CA GLU A 145 7.41 9.56 13.04
C GLU A 145 7.64 8.20 12.39
N LEU A 146 6.85 7.82 11.37
CA LEU A 146 7.02 6.55 10.66
C LEU A 146 8.39 6.41 9.97
N ALA A 147 9.01 7.53 9.57
CA ALA A 147 10.36 7.52 9.01
C ALA A 147 11.44 7.13 10.02
N LYS A 148 11.18 7.30 11.33
CA LYS A 148 12.11 6.92 12.41
C LYS A 148 12.02 5.44 12.76
N GLY A 149 10.89 4.80 12.47
CA GLY A 149 10.67 3.38 12.75
C GLY A 149 9.19 2.98 12.67
N GLN A 150 8.94 1.70 12.88
CA GLN A 150 7.59 1.12 12.88
C GLN A 150 7.36 0.32 14.17
N SER A 151 6.12 0.33 14.66
CA SER A 151 5.66 -0.47 15.82
C SER A 151 4.23 -0.96 15.61
N PRO A 152 3.98 -1.76 14.55
CA PRO A 152 2.64 -2.26 14.25
C PRO A 152 2.13 -3.15 15.38
N LYS A 153 0.84 -3.03 15.71
CA LYS A 153 0.19 -3.90 16.71
C LYS A 153 -0.26 -5.22 16.11
N PHE A 154 -0.48 -5.25 14.80
CA PHE A 154 -1.04 -6.39 14.08
C PHE A 154 -0.02 -6.96 13.09
N MET A 155 0.03 -8.29 13.01
CA MET A 155 0.49 -9.01 11.82
C MET A 155 -0.73 -9.58 11.09
N VAL A 156 -0.80 -9.39 9.78
CA VAL A 156 -1.94 -9.82 8.98
C VAL A 156 -1.50 -10.73 7.85
N PHE A 157 -2.04 -11.94 7.80
CA PHE A 157 -2.03 -12.79 6.61
C PHE A 157 -3.31 -12.56 5.81
N ALA A 158 -3.19 -12.12 4.57
CA ALA A 158 -4.32 -11.92 3.66
C ALA A 158 -4.02 -12.50 2.27
N CYS A 159 -5.06 -12.79 1.48
CA CYS A 159 -4.85 -13.37 0.16
C CYS A 159 -4.22 -12.33 -0.78
N SER A 160 -3.42 -12.77 -1.76
CA SER A 160 -2.90 -11.92 -2.84
C SER A 160 -3.97 -11.39 -3.79
N ASP A 161 -5.23 -11.84 -3.65
CA ASP A 161 -6.38 -11.40 -4.44
C ASP A 161 -6.54 -9.88 -4.44
N SER A 162 -6.63 -9.27 -5.62
CA SER A 162 -6.65 -7.81 -5.81
C SER A 162 -7.86 -7.12 -5.20
N ARG A 163 -8.92 -7.86 -4.86
CA ARG A 163 -10.18 -7.32 -4.32
C ARG A 163 -10.17 -7.11 -2.81
N VAL A 164 -9.20 -7.69 -2.09
CA VAL A 164 -9.20 -7.79 -0.63
C VAL A 164 -7.92 -7.25 0.00
N CYS A 165 -7.51 -6.04 -0.40
CA CYS A 165 -6.40 -5.35 0.26
C CYS A 165 -6.73 -5.11 1.74
N PRO A 166 -5.98 -5.68 2.71
CA PRO A 166 -6.35 -5.60 4.13
C PRO A 166 -6.36 -4.16 4.65
N SER A 167 -5.46 -3.30 4.16
CA SER A 167 -5.47 -1.87 4.53
C SER A 167 -6.75 -1.16 4.10
N HIS A 168 -7.38 -1.59 3.01
CA HIS A 168 -8.63 -0.99 2.56
C HIS A 168 -9.85 -1.60 3.27
N VAL A 169 -9.87 -2.93 3.44
CA VAL A 169 -10.99 -3.64 4.07
C VAL A 169 -11.13 -3.30 5.57
N LEU A 170 -10.01 -3.10 6.26
CA LEU A 170 -9.98 -2.84 7.70
C LEU A 170 -9.62 -1.39 8.05
N ASP A 171 -9.49 -0.52 7.04
CA ASP A 171 -9.09 0.89 7.20
C ASP A 171 -7.79 1.09 7.99
N PHE A 172 -6.83 0.17 7.84
CA PHE A 172 -5.53 0.32 8.49
C PHE A 172 -4.78 1.54 7.96
N GLN A 173 -4.28 2.33 8.89
CA GLN A 173 -3.36 3.42 8.64
C GLN A 173 -1.92 2.90 8.48
N PRO A 174 -1.04 3.66 7.79
CA PRO A 174 0.37 3.33 7.70
C PRO A 174 0.99 3.15 9.10
N GLY A 175 1.68 2.02 9.29
CA GLY A 175 2.32 1.67 10.56
C GLY A 175 1.48 0.81 11.51
N GLU A 176 0.21 0.55 11.23
CA GLU A 176 -0.64 -0.25 12.13
C GLU A 176 -0.46 -1.77 12.00
N ALA A 177 -0.20 -2.25 10.78
CA ALA A 177 -0.11 -3.67 10.48
C ALA A 177 1.11 -4.01 9.63
N LEU A 178 1.85 -5.06 10.03
CA LEU A 178 2.77 -5.78 9.15
C LEU A 178 1.98 -6.82 8.34
N VAL A 179 2.00 -6.73 7.01
CA VAL A 179 1.14 -7.55 6.16
C VAL A 179 1.95 -8.56 5.35
N VAL A 180 1.54 -9.83 5.39
CA VAL A 180 1.99 -10.89 4.50
C VAL A 180 0.83 -11.24 3.55
N ARG A 181 1.11 -11.26 2.25
CA ARG A 181 0.12 -11.67 1.24
C ARG A 181 0.65 -12.81 0.38
N ASN A 182 -0.10 -13.91 0.34
CA ASN A 182 0.18 -15.06 -0.51
C ASN A 182 -1.13 -15.67 -1.03
N VAL A 183 -1.02 -16.64 -1.95
CA VAL A 183 -2.19 -17.34 -2.50
C VAL A 183 -2.93 -18.07 -1.38
N ALA A 184 -4.23 -17.81 -1.27
CA ALA A 184 -5.12 -18.40 -0.26
C ALA A 184 -4.73 -18.13 1.21
N ASN A 185 -3.93 -17.08 1.48
CA ASN A 185 -3.59 -16.62 2.85
C ASN A 185 -3.12 -17.76 3.78
N ILE A 186 -2.33 -18.68 3.22
CA ILE A 186 -1.89 -19.91 3.90
C ILE A 186 -0.70 -19.59 4.80
N VAL A 187 -0.76 -20.09 6.03
CA VAL A 187 0.38 -20.15 6.94
C VAL A 187 0.85 -21.60 7.00
N PRO A 188 1.92 -21.97 6.28
CA PRO A 188 2.46 -23.33 6.35
C PRO A 188 3.04 -23.65 7.73
N PRO A 189 3.24 -24.94 8.06
CA PRO A 189 3.98 -25.33 9.25
C PRO A 189 5.43 -24.84 9.18
N TYR A 190 6.10 -24.80 10.33
CA TYR A 190 7.51 -24.42 10.41
C TYR A 190 8.39 -25.37 9.60
N ASP A 191 9.10 -24.81 8.61
CA ASP A 191 10.13 -25.48 7.83
C ASP A 191 11.12 -24.42 7.32
N GLN A 192 12.36 -24.47 7.83
CA GLN A 192 13.41 -23.52 7.46
C GLN A 192 13.85 -23.63 6.01
N SER A 193 13.68 -24.81 5.38
CA SER A 193 14.12 -25.06 4.00
C SER A 193 13.03 -24.75 2.99
N LYS A 194 11.76 -25.03 3.30
CA LYS A 194 10.63 -24.88 2.37
C LYS A 194 9.90 -23.56 2.49
N TYR A 195 9.78 -23.02 3.71
CA TYR A 195 8.87 -21.91 4.00
C TYR A 195 9.56 -20.74 4.70
N ALA A 196 10.86 -20.55 4.43
CA ALA A 196 11.68 -19.48 5.00
C ALA A 196 11.03 -18.09 4.88
N GLY A 197 10.34 -17.79 3.77
CA GLY A 197 9.64 -16.51 3.60
C GLY A 197 8.52 -16.27 4.63
N THR A 198 7.70 -17.29 4.91
CA THR A 198 6.66 -17.18 5.96
C THR A 198 7.31 -17.17 7.34
N GLY A 199 8.25 -18.08 7.59
CA GLY A 199 8.95 -18.19 8.87
C GLY A 199 9.64 -16.89 9.26
N ALA A 200 10.39 -16.29 8.34
CA ALA A 200 11.08 -15.02 8.56
C ALA A 200 10.11 -13.86 8.83
N ALA A 201 8.96 -13.81 8.13
CA ALA A 201 7.97 -12.77 8.38
C ALA A 201 7.33 -12.89 9.77
N VAL A 202 6.99 -14.11 10.19
CA VAL A 202 6.44 -14.37 11.53
C VAL A 202 7.48 -14.08 12.60
N GLU A 203 8.71 -14.57 12.42
CA GLU A 203 9.82 -14.33 13.35
C GLU A 203 10.07 -12.82 13.52
N TYR A 204 10.13 -12.08 12.43
CA TYR A 204 10.32 -10.64 12.45
C TYR A 204 9.17 -9.90 13.14
N ALA A 205 7.92 -10.26 12.82
CA ALA A 205 6.76 -9.65 13.46
C ALA A 205 6.73 -9.87 14.98
N VAL A 206 6.93 -11.12 15.41
CA VAL A 206 6.78 -11.52 16.81
C VAL A 206 7.98 -11.10 17.63
N LEU A 207 9.19 -11.44 17.18
CA LEU A 207 10.41 -11.26 17.98
C LEU A 207 11.02 -9.87 17.85
N HIS A 208 10.88 -9.21 16.70
CA HIS A 208 11.50 -7.90 16.47
C HIS A 208 10.50 -6.74 16.58
N LEU A 209 9.35 -6.83 15.93
CA LEU A 209 8.33 -5.76 15.97
C LEU A 209 7.40 -5.84 17.18
N LYS A 210 7.36 -6.99 17.87
CA LYS A 210 6.52 -7.23 19.04
C LYS A 210 5.03 -6.99 18.77
N VAL A 211 4.55 -7.46 17.62
CA VAL A 211 3.11 -7.41 17.31
C VAL A 211 2.32 -8.10 18.43
N SER A 212 1.18 -7.54 18.78
CA SER A 212 0.32 -8.08 19.83
C SER A 212 -0.60 -9.18 19.29
N GLU A 213 -0.99 -9.07 18.02
CA GLU A 213 -2.01 -9.93 17.41
C GLU A 213 -1.56 -10.42 16.04
N ILE A 214 -1.82 -11.70 15.73
CA ILE A 214 -1.66 -12.26 14.39
C ILE A 214 -3.04 -12.67 13.87
N VAL A 215 -3.46 -12.09 12.74
CA VAL A 215 -4.77 -12.33 12.13
C VAL A 215 -4.60 -12.99 10.77
N VAL A 216 -5.28 -14.11 10.54
CA VAL A 216 -5.34 -14.79 9.24
C VAL A 216 -6.72 -14.55 8.63
N ILE A 217 -6.76 -13.83 7.51
CA ILE A 217 -8.00 -13.36 6.87
C ILE A 217 -8.22 -14.13 5.57
N GLY A 218 -9.18 -15.06 5.60
CA GLY A 218 -9.75 -15.65 4.39
C GLY A 218 -10.77 -14.72 3.72
N HIS A 219 -11.22 -15.07 2.52
CA HIS A 219 -12.27 -14.32 1.82
C HIS A 219 -13.17 -15.21 0.96
N SER A 220 -14.36 -14.70 0.64
CA SER A 220 -15.28 -15.36 -0.28
C SER A 220 -14.71 -15.44 -1.70
N ALA A 221 -15.02 -16.52 -2.42
CA ALA A 221 -14.59 -16.76 -3.80
C ALA A 221 -13.06 -16.69 -3.99
N CYS A 222 -12.30 -17.28 -3.05
CA CYS A 222 -10.87 -17.53 -3.20
C CYS A 222 -10.63 -18.58 -4.27
N GLY A 223 -9.68 -18.31 -5.17
CA GLY A 223 -9.34 -19.21 -6.28
C GLY A 223 -8.25 -20.24 -5.96
N GLY A 224 -7.42 -19.99 -4.94
CA GLY A 224 -6.45 -20.97 -4.43
C GLY A 224 -7.12 -21.91 -3.43
#